data_AF-A0A845Z258-F1
#
_entry.id   AF-A0A845Z258-F1
#
_cell.length_a   1.000
_cell.length_b   1.000
_cell.length_c   1.000
_cell.angle_alpha   90.00
_cell.angle_beta   90.00
_cell.angle_gamma   90.00
#
_symmetry.space_group_name_H-M   'P 1'
#
loop_
_entity.id
_entity.type
_entity.pdbx_description
1 polymer ?
#
loop_
_entity_poly.entity_id
_entity_poly.type
_entity_poly.pdbx_seq_one_letter_code
_entity_poly.pdbx_strand_id
1 'polypeptide(L)'
;MSVTTDYESKMEILGIPAHQGRWLFIPLGMTILLCLGSVYSWSIFRTPLENELGISATQSLLPYTFVLVFYAAFMPIAGFYIP
;
A
#
# COMPACT_ATOMS: atom_id res chain seq x y z
N MET A 1 -39.95 -19.27 -27.29
CA MET A 1 -39.17 -18.19 -27.91
C MET A 1 -37.89 -18.07 -27.10
N SER A 2 -36.84 -18.67 -27.62
CA SER A 2 -35.57 -18.95 -26.95
C SER A 2 -34.57 -17.82 -27.22
N VAL A 3 -33.68 -17.61 -26.24
CA VAL A 3 -32.39 -16.91 -26.37
C VAL A 3 -32.46 -15.38 -26.43
N THR A 4 -32.48 -14.75 -25.26
CA THR A 4 -31.58 -13.61 -25.01
C THR A 4 -30.75 -13.96 -23.78
N THR A 5 -29.61 -14.52 -24.11
CA THR A 5 -28.53 -15.02 -23.28
C THR A 5 -28.17 -14.09 -22.13
N ASP A 6 -27.93 -14.74 -21.00
CA ASP A 6 -27.26 -14.30 -19.79
C ASP A 6 -25.96 -13.52 -20.06
N TYR A 7 -26.07 -12.19 -20.17
CA TYR A 7 -24.92 -11.28 -20.09
C TYR A 7 -25.06 -10.36 -18.86
N GLU A 8 -25.51 -10.90 -17.72
CA GLU A 8 -25.05 -10.36 -16.44
C GLU A 8 -23.55 -10.64 -16.41
N SER A 9 -22.76 -9.65 -16.82
CA SER A 9 -21.33 -9.62 -16.55
C SER A 9 -21.18 -9.84 -15.05
N LYS A 10 -20.92 -11.09 -14.65
CA LYS A 10 -20.73 -11.46 -13.27
C LYS A 10 -19.44 -10.78 -12.87
N MET A 11 -19.55 -9.55 -12.42
CA MET A 11 -18.45 -8.74 -11.95
C MET A 11 -17.94 -9.44 -10.70
N GLU A 12 -16.95 -10.29 -10.89
CA GLU A 12 -16.29 -11.03 -9.83
C GLU A 12 -15.03 -10.26 -9.45
N ILE A 13 -14.97 -9.85 -8.19
CA ILE A 13 -13.79 -9.21 -7.62
C ILE A 13 -13.04 -10.32 -6.89
N LEU A 14 -11.86 -10.69 -7.39
CA LEU A 14 -11.02 -11.76 -6.84
C LEU A 14 -11.76 -13.12 -6.74
N GLY A 15 -12.62 -13.44 -7.70
CA GLY A 15 -13.40 -14.69 -7.74
C GLY A 15 -14.62 -14.72 -6.82
N ILE A 16 -14.99 -13.58 -6.22
CA ILE A 16 -16.14 -13.42 -5.31
C ILE A 16 -17.14 -12.45 -5.95
N PRO A 17 -18.48 -12.65 -5.82
CA PRO A 17 -19.46 -11.69 -6.33
C PRO A 17 -19.17 -10.26 -5.89
N ALA A 18 -19.23 -9.28 -6.82
CA ALA A 18 -18.83 -7.88 -6.61
C ALA A 18 -19.38 -7.24 -5.33
N HIS A 19 -20.60 -7.59 -4.93
CA HIS A 19 -21.20 -7.06 -3.70
C HIS A 19 -20.40 -7.41 -2.44
N GLN A 20 -19.92 -8.65 -2.35
CA GLN A 20 -19.12 -9.16 -1.23
C GLN A 20 -17.65 -8.79 -1.42
N GLY A 21 -17.13 -8.87 -2.65
CA GLY A 21 -15.74 -8.52 -2.95
C GLY A 21 -15.38 -7.05 -2.69
N ARG A 22 -16.36 -6.13 -2.74
CA ARG A 22 -16.12 -4.71 -2.42
C ARG A 22 -15.69 -4.48 -0.97
N TRP A 23 -16.14 -5.32 -0.04
CA TRP A 23 -15.74 -5.22 1.36
C TRP A 23 -14.27 -5.58 1.59
N LEU A 24 -13.63 -6.28 0.65
CA LEU A 24 -12.23 -6.68 0.74
C LEU A 24 -11.25 -5.53 0.47
N PHE A 25 -11.69 -4.46 -0.21
CA PHE A 25 -10.89 -3.25 -0.37
C PHE A 25 -10.64 -2.51 0.96
N ILE A 26 -11.52 -2.69 1.95
CA ILE A 26 -11.41 -2.04 3.25
C ILE A 26 -10.20 -2.59 4.03
N PRO A 27 -10.07 -3.91 4.31
CA PRO A 27 -8.87 -4.46 4.95
C PRO A 27 -7.62 -4.25 4.08
N LEU A 28 -7.73 -4.34 2.75
CA LEU A 28 -6.59 -4.07 1.86
C LEU A 28 -6.05 -2.64 2.05
N GLY A 29 -6.92 -1.64 2.04
CA GLY A 29 -6.56 -0.25 2.29
C GLY A 29 -6.02 -0.04 3.70
N MET A 30 -6.64 -0.66 4.71
CA MET A 30 -6.13 -0.62 6.09
C MET A 30 -4.72 -1.19 6.21
N THR A 31 -4.42 -2.31 5.55
CA THR A 31 -3.08 -2.90 5.54
C THR A 31 -2.06 -1.94 4.92
N ILE A 32 -2.39 -1.31 3.79
CA ILE A 32 -1.50 -0.32 3.14
C ILE A 32 -1.24 0.87 4.08
N LEU A 33 -2.29 1.40 4.71
CA LEU A 33 -2.19 2.50 5.67
C LEU A 33 -1.37 2.11 6.91
N LEU A 34 -1.50 0.87 7.38
CA LEU A 34 -0.74 0.33 8.52
C LEU A 34 0.75 0.12 8.16
N CYS A 35 1.05 -0.31 6.94
CA CYS A 35 2.41 -0.33 6.42
C CYS A 35 3.01 1.09 6.38
N LEU A 36 2.26 2.09 5.93
CA LEU A 36 2.70 3.50 5.95
C LEU A 36 2.98 3.98 7.38
N GLY A 37 2.12 3.63 8.34
CA GLY A 37 2.32 3.94 9.76
C GLY A 37 3.59 3.30 10.35
N SER A 38 3.93 2.08 9.92
CA SER A 38 5.14 1.37 10.36
C SER A 38 6.41 2.10 9.90
N VAL A 39 6.40 2.70 8.70
CA VAL A 39 7.50 3.54 8.21
C VAL A 39 7.61 4.83 9.03
N TYR A 40 6.49 5.43 9.44
CA TYR A 40 6.50 6.60 10.32
C TYR A 40 7.07 6.29 11.71
N SER A 41 6.84 5.08 12.23
CA SER A 41 7.45 4.61 13.48
C SER A 41 8.98 4.53 13.43
N TRP A 42 9.62 4.61 12.25
CA TRP A 42 11.08 4.76 12.18
C TRP A 42 11.57 6.04 12.89
N SER A 43 10.74 7.08 12.94
CA SER A 43 11.06 8.36 13.57
C SER A 43 11.33 8.25 15.08
N ILE A 44 10.68 7.34 15.81
CA ILE A 44 10.94 7.12 17.25
C ILE A 44 12.24 6.34 17.49
N PHE A 45 12.66 5.52 16.54
CA PHE A 45 13.94 4.80 16.62
C PHE A 45 15.14 5.70 16.30
N ARG A 46 14.93 6.86 15.68
CA ARG A 46 16.03 7.77 15.33
C ARG A 46 16.82 8.22 16.56
N THR A 47 16.14 8.59 17.64
CA THR A 47 16.72 9.22 18.82
C THR A 47 17.62 8.27 19.62
N PRO A 48 17.20 7.02 19.93
CA PRO A 48 18.11 6.05 20.53
C PRO A 48 19.24 5.65 19.58
N LEU A 49 18.99 5.58 18.28
CA LEU A 49 20.01 5.22 17.29
C LEU A 49 21.09 6.29 17.11
N GLU A 50 20.72 7.57 17.14
CA GLU A 50 21.64 8.72 17.13
C GLU A 50 22.55 8.72 18.38
N ASN A 51 22.01 8.36 19.55
CA ASN A 51 22.77 8.31 20.81
C ASN A 51 23.72 7.12 20.92
N GLU A 52 23.31 5.92 20.48
CA GLU A 52 24.11 4.69 20.59
C GLU A 52 25.24 4.62 19.55
N LEU A 53 24.98 5.11 18.33
CA LEU A 53 25.93 5.02 17.21
C LEU A 53 26.66 6.35 16.93
N GLY A 54 26.33 7.43 17.65
CA GLY A 54 26.96 8.75 17.50
C GLY A 54 26.79 9.36 16.11
N ILE A 55 25.81 8.90 15.34
CA ILE A 55 25.57 9.28 13.94
C ILE A 55 24.73 10.54 13.86
N SER A 56 25.06 11.40 12.90
CA SER A 56 24.31 12.62 12.62
C SER A 56 22.87 12.29 12.21
N ALA A 57 21.94 13.16 12.60
CA ALA A 57 20.51 13.04 12.31
C ALA A 57 20.21 12.70 10.84
N THR A 58 20.96 13.25 9.90
CA THR A 58 20.81 13.00 8.47
C THR A 58 20.98 11.52 8.09
N GLN A 59 21.88 10.81 8.77
CA GLN A 59 22.17 9.40 8.49
C GLN A 59 21.10 8.48 9.09
N SER A 60 20.48 8.90 10.20
CA SER A 60 19.36 8.22 10.83
C SER A 60 18.07 8.31 10.00
N LEU A 61 17.92 9.38 9.20
CA LEU A 61 16.79 9.58 8.28
C LEU A 61 16.95 8.88 6.92
N LEU A 62 18.15 8.45 6.53
CA LEU A 62 18.40 7.79 5.23
C LEU A 62 17.46 6.62 4.93
N PRO A 63 17.20 5.68 5.88
CA PRO A 63 16.29 4.56 5.65
C PRO A 63 14.87 5.02 5.34
N TYR A 64 14.39 6.05 6.05
CA TYR A 64 13.07 6.63 5.83
C TYR A 64 12.96 7.28 4.45
N THR A 65 13.95 8.08 4.06
CA THR A 65 14.00 8.71 2.74
C THR A 65 14.08 7.69 1.62
N PHE A 66 14.86 6.62 1.78
CA PHE A 66 14.95 5.53 0.81
C PHE A 66 13.56 4.93 0.56
N VAL A 67 12.84 4.53 1.61
CA VAL A 67 11.49 3.96 1.46
C VAL A 67 10.54 4.94 0.75
N LEU A 68 10.58 6.23 1.07
CA LEU A 68 9.74 7.24 0.40
C LEU A 68 10.09 7.42 -1.09
N VAL A 69 11.37 7.41 -1.44
CA VAL A 69 11.81 7.53 -2.85
C VAL A 69 11.30 6.34 -3.66
N PHE A 70 11.43 5.12 -3.15
CA PHE A 70 10.89 3.95 -3.82
C PHE A 70 9.36 4.02 -3.90
N TYR A 71 8.67 4.37 -2.81
CA TYR A 71 7.22 4.55 -2.83
C TYR A 71 6.75 5.54 -3.90
N ALA A 72 7.40 6.70 -4.00
CA ALA A 72 7.11 7.71 -5.01
C ALA A 72 7.44 7.24 -6.43
N ALA A 73 8.52 6.48 -6.62
CA ALA A 73 8.88 5.92 -7.93
C ALA A 73 7.91 4.82 -8.38
N PHE A 74 7.37 4.03 -7.45
CA PHE A 74 6.40 2.98 -7.75
C PHE A 74 4.98 3.51 -7.97
N MET A 75 4.61 4.67 -7.44
CA MET A 75 3.29 5.29 -7.69
C MET A 75 2.91 5.40 -9.18
N PRO A 76 3.74 5.97 -10.08
CA PRO A 76 3.39 6.06 -11.50
C PRO A 76 3.35 4.68 -12.18
N ILE A 77 4.18 3.73 -11.75
CA ILE A 77 4.17 2.35 -12.27
C ILE A 77 2.84 1.66 -11.90
N ALA A 78 2.44 1.75 -10.65
CA ALA A 78 1.18 1.19 -10.15
C ALA A 78 -0.03 1.86 -10.82
N GLY A 79 0.01 3.18 -11.00
CA GLY A 79 -1.04 3.94 -11.68
C GLY A 79 -1.17 3.59 -13.17
N PHE A 80 -0.09 3.17 -13.83
CA PHE A 80 -0.16 2.67 -15.21
C PHE A 80 -0.68 1.22 -15.29
N TYR A 81 -0.48 0.42 -14.23
CA TYR A 81 -0.86 -0.99 -14.20
C TYR A 81 -2.32 -1.23 -13.75
N ILE A 82 -2.92 -0.26 -13.04
CA ILE A 82 -4.33 -0.31 -12.66
C ILE A 82 -5.15 0.36 -13.78
N PRO A 83 -5.90 -0.41 -14.61
CA PRO A 83 -6.70 0.13 -15.70
C PRO A 83 -7.92 0.93 -15.23
#